data_AF-A0A399GC53-F1
#
_entry.id   AF-A0A399GC53-F1
#
_cell.length_a   1.000
_cell.length_b   1.000
_cell.length_c   1.000
_cell.angle_alpha   90.00
_cell.angle_beta   90.00
_cell.angle_gamma   90.00
#
_symmetry.space_group_name_H-M   'P 1'
#
loop_
_entity.id
_entity.type
_entity.pdbx_description
1 polymer ?
#
loop_
_entity_poly.entity_id
_entity_poly.type
_entity_poly.pdbx_seq_one_letter_code
_entity_poly.pdbx_strand_id
1 'polypeptide(L)'
;MAVTSIDRTGPPTALLVTCRYLCDEIRAYFLPRVTLGFVQQQKPTLQSIDPISLSVIERAKKVHVRMSWWEIPGTARDFRHWPYRVNGWLADLVKMLLGKAKSLEVITMSFDEPTWGTEWEQKEKTLAPLKDIAGRVKFRLGEVEAGEELTDEEEVEEAKLKGPHSTYTKTVGKEAELRRRLGAYLEELNAVTLPVVSS
;
A
#
# COMPACT_ATOMS: atom_id res chain seq x y z
N MET A 1 -15.69 14.62 54.23
CA MET A 1 -16.86 14.75 53.33
C MET A 1 -16.91 13.48 52.49
N ALA A 2 -17.86 12.59 52.75
CA ALA A 2 -17.95 11.29 52.06
C ALA A 2 -18.95 11.40 50.90
N VAL A 3 -18.64 10.77 49.76
CA VAL A 3 -19.57 10.67 48.63
C VAL A 3 -20.76 9.80 49.07
N THR A 4 -21.96 10.39 49.11
CA THR A 4 -23.18 9.76 49.67
C THR A 4 -24.00 8.97 48.65
N SER A 5 -23.73 9.14 47.35
CA SER A 5 -24.31 8.31 46.30
C SER A 5 -23.45 8.37 45.03
N ILE A 6 -23.38 7.25 44.32
CA ILE A 6 -22.89 7.20 42.94
C ILE A 6 -24.08 6.72 42.13
N ASP A 7 -24.59 7.58 41.25
CA ASP A 7 -25.62 7.22 40.29
C ASP A 7 -25.06 6.14 39.36
N ARG A 8 -25.78 5.01 39.28
CA ARG A 8 -25.41 3.86 38.45
C ARG A 8 -26.18 3.83 37.13
N THR A 9 -27.02 4.82 36.87
CA THR A 9 -27.69 4.94 35.58
C THR A 9 -26.66 5.16 34.47
N GLY A 10 -26.94 4.58 33.31
CA GLY A 10 -26.10 4.79 32.14
C GLY A 10 -25.99 6.27 31.79
N PRO A 11 -24.92 6.70 31.10
CA PRO A 11 -24.76 8.09 30.71
C PRO A 11 -26.01 8.63 30.01
N PRO A 12 -26.44 9.88 30.28
CA PRO A 12 -27.64 10.46 29.69
C PRO A 12 -27.66 10.31 28.18
N THR A 13 -28.80 9.96 27.59
CA THR A 13 -28.94 9.76 26.14
C THR A 13 -28.47 10.96 25.33
N ALA A 14 -28.71 12.18 25.82
CA ALA A 14 -28.22 13.41 25.21
C ALA A 14 -26.69 13.46 25.13
N LEU A 15 -25.99 12.96 26.17
CA LEU A 15 -24.54 12.89 26.20
C LEU A 15 -24.02 11.83 25.22
N LEU A 16 -24.68 10.66 25.15
CA LEU A 16 -24.37 9.61 24.17
C LEU A 16 -24.56 10.10 22.72
N VAL A 17 -25.62 10.86 22.45
CA VAL A 17 -25.89 11.46 21.13
C VAL A 17 -24.87 12.54 20.78
N THR A 18 -24.57 13.45 21.71
CA THR A 18 -23.56 14.51 21.50
C THR A 18 -22.17 13.92 21.28
N CYS A 19 -21.78 12.91 22.07
CA CYS A 19 -20.51 12.20 21.86
C CYS A 19 -20.46 11.56 20.48
N ARG A 20 -21.54 10.93 20.02
CA ARG A 20 -21.62 10.36 18.67
C ARG A 20 -21.48 11.42 17.58
N TYR A 21 -22.20 12.54 17.71
CA TYR A 21 -22.12 13.65 16.76
C TYR A 21 -20.69 14.21 16.67
N LEU A 22 -20.06 14.48 17.81
CA LEU A 22 -18.68 14.96 17.86
C LEU A 22 -17.72 13.93 17.25
N CYS A 23 -17.90 12.63 17.54
CA CYS A 23 -17.09 11.58 16.92
C CYS A 23 -17.26 11.56 15.40
N ASP A 24 -18.48 11.71 14.88
CA ASP A 24 -18.75 11.72 13.45
C ASP A 24 -18.19 12.97 12.76
N GLU A 25 -18.25 14.14 13.43
CA GLU A 25 -17.69 15.40 12.95
C GLU A 25 -16.16 15.35 12.92
N ILE A 26 -15.52 14.86 13.98
CA ILE A 26 -14.07 14.63 14.05
C ILE A 26 -13.66 13.68 12.92
N ARG A 27 -14.36 12.54 12.75
CA ARG A 27 -14.07 11.59 11.67
C ARG A 27 -14.23 12.23 10.28
N ALA A 28 -15.30 12.99 10.06
CA ALA A 28 -15.52 13.69 8.80
C ALA A 28 -14.44 14.75 8.52
N TYR A 29 -13.91 15.39 9.56
CA TYR A 29 -12.83 16.36 9.42
C TYR A 29 -11.47 15.69 9.16
N PHE A 30 -11.08 14.70 9.95
CA PHE A 30 -9.72 14.15 9.90
C PHE A 30 -9.53 13.08 8.82
N LEU A 31 -10.49 12.17 8.63
CA LEU A 31 -10.30 11.00 7.76
C LEU A 31 -10.08 11.34 6.27
N PRO A 32 -10.67 12.40 5.70
CA PRO A 32 -10.35 12.83 4.34
C PRO A 32 -8.96 13.47 4.22
N ARG A 33 -8.37 13.93 5.33
CA ARG A 33 -7.09 14.65 5.36
C ARG A 33 -5.90 13.72 5.57
N VAL A 34 -6.09 12.62 6.30
CA VAL A 34 -5.05 11.61 6.54
C VAL A 34 -4.79 10.76 5.30
N THR A 35 -3.58 10.20 5.25
CA THR A 35 -3.21 9.17 4.28
C THR A 35 -3.21 7.82 4.99
N LEU A 36 -4.04 6.89 4.52
CA LEU A 36 -4.05 5.53 5.07
C LEU A 36 -2.91 4.70 4.47
N GLY A 37 -2.05 4.16 5.33
CA GLY A 37 -0.95 3.30 4.91
C GLY A 37 -1.36 1.82 4.84
N PHE A 38 -1.06 1.17 3.72
CA PHE A 38 -1.11 -0.27 3.55
C PHE A 38 0.30 -0.78 3.26
N VAL A 39 0.78 -1.65 4.12
CA VAL A 39 2.06 -2.33 3.92
C VAL A 39 1.76 -3.74 3.47
N GLN A 40 2.47 -4.20 2.44
CA GLN A 40 2.35 -5.55 1.89
C GLN A 40 2.41 -6.63 2.99
N GLN A 41 1.48 -7.59 2.94
CA GLN A 41 1.39 -8.65 3.96
C GLN A 41 1.36 -10.04 3.33
N GLN A 42 1.86 -11.03 4.08
CA GLN A 42 1.83 -12.45 3.70
C GLN A 42 0.45 -13.09 3.81
N LYS A 43 -0.44 -12.53 4.62
CA LYS A 43 -1.74 -13.13 4.96
C LYS A 43 -2.90 -12.34 4.34
N PRO A 44 -4.00 -13.01 3.94
CA PRO A 44 -5.20 -12.36 3.40
C PRO A 44 -6.05 -11.75 4.53
N THR A 45 -5.48 -10.82 5.29
CA THR A 45 -6.14 -10.11 6.42
C THR A 45 -7.20 -9.11 5.96
N LEU A 46 -7.16 -8.73 4.69
CA LEU A 46 -8.06 -7.72 4.10
C LEU A 46 -9.52 -8.19 4.00
N GLN A 47 -9.78 -9.49 4.24
CA GLN A 47 -11.13 -10.07 4.24
C GLN A 47 -11.82 -9.98 5.62
N SER A 48 -11.09 -9.70 6.70
CA SER A 48 -11.61 -9.69 8.07
C SER A 48 -11.38 -8.34 8.78
N ILE A 49 -11.65 -7.25 8.08
CA ILE A 49 -11.47 -5.89 8.61
C ILE A 49 -12.60 -5.58 9.59
N ASP A 50 -12.25 -5.09 10.77
CA ASP A 50 -13.24 -4.70 11.77
C ASP A 50 -14.08 -3.50 11.30
N PRO A 51 -15.32 -3.33 11.81
CA PRO A 51 -16.21 -2.26 11.36
C PRO A 51 -15.65 -0.84 11.52
N ILE A 52 -14.78 -0.61 12.51
CA ILE A 52 -14.20 0.72 12.75
C ILE A 52 -13.19 1.03 11.65
N SER A 53 -12.27 0.10 11.38
CA SER A 53 -11.31 0.22 10.27
C SER A 53 -12.02 0.35 8.92
N LEU A 54 -13.13 -0.35 8.71
CA LEU A 54 -13.93 -0.20 7.49
C LEU A 54 -14.47 1.24 7.34
N SER A 55 -15.01 1.82 8.41
CA SER A 55 -15.52 3.20 8.40
C SER A 55 -14.44 4.25 8.08
N VAL A 56 -13.19 3.92 8.41
CA VAL A 56 -12.01 4.74 8.08
C VAL A 56 -11.69 4.63 6.60
N ILE A 57 -11.66 3.42 6.05
CA ILE A 57 -11.39 3.15 4.62
C ILE A 57 -12.45 3.82 3.73
N GLU A 58 -13.72 3.77 4.12
CA GLU A 58 -14.83 4.38 3.35
C GLU A 58 -14.69 5.90 3.17
N ARG A 59 -14.08 6.57 4.15
CA ARG A 59 -13.95 8.04 4.22
C ARG A 59 -12.58 8.56 3.77
N ALA A 60 -11.59 7.68 3.63
CA ALA A 60 -10.26 8.09 3.22
C ALA A 60 -10.22 8.49 1.76
N LYS A 61 -9.57 9.64 1.50
CA LYS A 61 -9.33 10.14 0.14
C LYS A 61 -7.97 9.75 -0.41
N LYS A 62 -7.01 9.46 0.48
CA LYS A 62 -5.62 9.22 0.16
C LYS A 62 -5.17 7.92 0.78
N VAL A 63 -4.55 7.08 -0.03
CA VAL A 63 -3.95 5.82 0.39
C VAL A 63 -2.49 5.82 -0.02
N HIS A 64 -1.63 5.33 0.87
CA HIS A 64 -0.25 5.00 0.59
C HIS A 64 -0.08 3.49 0.62
N VAL A 65 0.49 2.93 -0.42
CA VAL A 65 0.72 1.49 -0.57
C VAL A 65 2.22 1.28 -0.65
N ARG A 66 2.77 0.57 0.34
CA ARG A 66 4.17 0.18 0.38
C ARG A 66 4.30 -1.29 0.00
N MET A 67 5.01 -1.55 -1.09
CA MET A 67 5.28 -2.89 -1.60
C MET A 67 6.78 -3.19 -1.57
N SER A 68 7.11 -4.46 -1.42
CA SER A 68 8.47 -4.96 -1.60
C SER A 68 8.47 -6.18 -2.50
N TRP A 69 9.54 -6.30 -3.28
CA TRP A 69 9.80 -7.49 -4.11
C TRP A 69 10.87 -8.39 -3.52
N TRP A 70 10.96 -8.43 -2.19
CA TRP A 70 11.64 -9.50 -1.50
C TRP A 70 11.04 -10.86 -1.95
N GLU A 71 11.82 -11.88 -2.25
CA GLU A 71 11.31 -13.24 -2.57
C GLU A 71 10.61 -13.44 -3.93
N ILE A 72 10.75 -12.57 -4.94
CA ILE A 72 10.41 -13.01 -6.30
C ILE A 72 11.41 -14.11 -6.69
N PRO A 73 11.00 -15.38 -6.87
CA PRO A 73 11.95 -16.42 -7.17
C PRO A 73 12.44 -16.19 -8.61
N GLY A 74 13.71 -15.82 -8.79
CA GLY A 74 14.27 -15.54 -10.11
C GLY A 74 14.13 -16.69 -11.12
N THR A 75 13.90 -17.91 -10.62
CA THR A 75 13.67 -19.13 -11.41
C THR A 75 12.19 -19.49 -11.61
N ALA A 76 11.26 -18.92 -10.86
CA ALA A 76 9.85 -19.28 -10.92
C ALA A 76 9.15 -18.60 -12.10
N ARG A 77 9.05 -19.32 -13.21
CA ARG A 77 8.37 -18.86 -14.43
C ARG A 77 6.86 -18.66 -14.26
N ASP A 78 6.24 -19.36 -13.32
CA ASP A 78 4.78 -19.31 -13.11
C ASP A 78 4.41 -18.47 -11.88
N PHE A 79 3.79 -17.33 -12.18
CA PHE A 79 3.26 -16.34 -11.24
C PHE A 79 2.30 -16.94 -10.19
N ARG A 80 1.62 -18.05 -10.51
CA ARG A 80 0.67 -18.72 -9.61
C ARG A 80 1.33 -19.35 -8.39
N HIS A 81 2.62 -19.68 -8.49
CA HIS A 81 3.38 -20.32 -7.40
C HIS A 81 4.09 -19.32 -6.51
N TRP A 82 4.00 -18.02 -6.81
CA TRP A 82 4.63 -16.99 -6.01
C TRP A 82 3.92 -16.81 -4.66
N PRO A 83 4.62 -16.31 -3.63
CA PRO A 83 4.01 -16.00 -2.36
C PRO A 83 2.82 -15.05 -2.52
N TYR A 84 1.77 -15.26 -1.71
CA TYR A 84 0.56 -14.42 -1.72
C TYR A 84 0.87 -12.92 -1.66
N ARG A 85 1.88 -12.54 -0.87
CA ARG A 85 2.35 -11.17 -0.75
C ARG A 85 2.67 -10.53 -2.10
N VAL A 86 3.24 -11.30 -3.02
CA VAL A 86 3.72 -10.83 -4.33
C VAL A 86 2.61 -10.90 -5.40
N ASN A 87 1.82 -11.98 -5.42
CA ASN A 87 0.85 -12.21 -6.51
C ASN A 87 -0.61 -11.91 -6.17
N GLY A 88 -1.01 -11.97 -4.90
CA GLY A 88 -2.41 -11.91 -4.47
C GLY A 88 -2.76 -10.69 -3.64
N TRP A 89 -1.83 -10.21 -2.81
CA TRP A 89 -2.10 -9.15 -1.83
C TRP A 89 -2.58 -7.85 -2.48
N LEU A 90 -1.94 -7.41 -3.57
CA LEU A 90 -2.34 -6.18 -4.25
C LEU A 90 -3.74 -6.33 -4.90
N ALA A 91 -4.06 -7.51 -5.42
CA ALA A 91 -5.37 -7.79 -6.00
C ALA A 91 -6.48 -7.71 -4.94
N ASP A 92 -6.26 -8.32 -3.77
CA ASP A 92 -7.21 -8.24 -2.65
C ASP A 92 -7.34 -6.81 -2.12
N LEU A 93 -6.24 -6.05 -2.05
CA LEU A 93 -6.26 -4.63 -1.68
C LEU A 93 -7.09 -3.82 -2.68
N VAL A 94 -6.82 -3.95 -3.97
CA VAL A 94 -7.57 -3.21 -5.01
C VAL A 94 -9.05 -3.58 -4.97
N LYS A 95 -9.38 -4.88 -4.85
CA LYS A 95 -10.77 -5.35 -4.73
C LYS A 95 -11.48 -4.73 -3.52
N MET A 96 -10.81 -4.67 -2.37
CA MET A 96 -11.32 -4.04 -1.17
C MET A 96 -11.52 -2.53 -1.37
N LEU A 97 -10.55 -1.82 -1.92
CA LEU A 97 -10.64 -0.38 -2.17
C LEU A 97 -11.75 -0.05 -3.17
N LEU A 98 -11.90 -0.85 -4.24
CA LEU A 98 -12.99 -0.72 -5.19
C LEU A 98 -14.35 -0.87 -4.50
N GLY A 99 -14.52 -1.89 -3.67
CA GLY A 99 -15.79 -2.19 -3.00
C GLY A 99 -16.14 -1.22 -1.86
N LYS A 100 -15.13 -0.73 -1.12
CA LYS A 100 -15.33 -0.03 0.17
C LYS A 100 -14.89 1.43 0.15
N ALA A 101 -13.78 1.76 -0.49
CA ALA A 101 -13.19 3.12 -0.44
C ALA A 101 -13.83 4.07 -1.47
N LYS A 102 -15.12 4.37 -1.32
CA LYS A 102 -15.89 5.21 -2.27
C LYS A 102 -15.35 6.63 -2.43
N SER A 103 -14.74 7.17 -1.38
CA SER A 103 -14.19 8.52 -1.35
C SER A 103 -12.73 8.60 -1.83
N LEU A 104 -12.15 7.48 -2.24
CA LEU A 104 -10.74 7.40 -2.62
C LEU A 104 -10.47 8.20 -3.90
N GLU A 105 -9.49 9.09 -3.83
CA GLU A 105 -9.08 9.96 -4.94
C GLU A 105 -7.63 9.69 -5.36
N VAL A 106 -6.75 9.36 -4.41
CA VAL A 106 -5.30 9.24 -4.66
C VAL A 106 -4.72 7.98 -4.04
N ILE A 107 -3.93 7.25 -4.82
CA ILE A 107 -3.07 6.16 -4.36
C ILE A 107 -1.60 6.54 -4.61
N THR A 108 -0.82 6.64 -3.54
CA THR A 108 0.63 6.81 -3.61
C THR A 108 1.30 5.44 -3.46
N MET A 109 2.11 5.04 -4.42
CA MET A 109 2.82 3.76 -4.43
C MET A 109 4.29 3.97 -4.03
N SER A 110 4.76 3.22 -3.03
CA SER A 110 6.17 3.15 -2.64
C SER A 110 6.69 1.72 -2.75
N PHE A 111 7.96 1.59 -3.12
CA PHE A 111 8.57 0.31 -3.45
C PHE A 111 9.92 0.15 -2.78
N ASP A 112 10.13 -1.00 -2.14
CA ASP A 112 11.42 -1.42 -1.62
C ASP A 112 11.90 -2.66 -2.40
N GLU A 113 13.01 -2.55 -3.12
CA GLU A 113 13.61 -3.67 -3.84
C GLU A 113 14.94 -4.09 -3.18
N PRO A 114 14.93 -5.01 -2.20
CA PRO A 114 16.14 -5.35 -1.47
C PRO A 114 17.15 -6.19 -2.28
N THR A 115 16.72 -6.85 -3.36
CA THR A 115 17.59 -7.65 -4.24
C THR A 115 17.19 -7.38 -5.70
N TRP A 116 18.10 -6.83 -6.50
CA TRP A 116 17.91 -6.79 -7.95
C TRP A 116 18.04 -8.21 -8.51
N GLY A 117 17.27 -8.52 -9.56
CA GLY A 117 17.32 -9.82 -10.22
C GLY A 117 16.00 -10.25 -10.86
N THR A 118 14.92 -9.54 -10.55
CA THR A 118 13.64 -9.73 -11.24
C THR A 118 13.51 -8.77 -12.40
N GLU A 119 13.33 -9.32 -13.59
CA GLU A 119 13.04 -8.56 -14.81
C GLU A 119 11.78 -7.72 -14.67
N TRP A 120 11.75 -6.57 -15.34
CA TRP A 120 10.63 -5.64 -15.23
C TRP A 120 9.29 -6.27 -15.63
N GLU A 121 9.27 -7.13 -16.65
CA GLU A 121 8.06 -7.81 -17.13
C GLU A 121 7.42 -8.68 -16.03
N GLN A 122 8.23 -9.16 -15.10
CA GLN A 122 7.76 -9.91 -13.93
C GLN A 122 7.17 -8.98 -12.86
N LYS A 123 7.82 -7.85 -12.60
CA LYS A 123 7.31 -6.81 -11.67
C LYS A 123 6.02 -6.19 -12.16
N GLU A 124 5.92 -5.89 -13.45
CA GLU A 124 4.72 -5.31 -14.06
C GLU A 124 3.50 -6.21 -13.85
N LYS A 125 3.66 -7.53 -13.91
CA LYS A 125 2.57 -8.48 -13.61
C LYS A 125 2.05 -8.36 -12.19
N THR A 126 2.91 -8.06 -11.21
CA THR A 126 2.49 -7.82 -9.82
C THR A 126 1.67 -6.54 -9.68
N LEU A 127 1.85 -5.58 -10.60
CA LEU A 127 1.15 -4.29 -10.62
C LEU A 127 -0.13 -4.31 -11.47
N ALA A 128 -0.39 -5.39 -12.20
CA ALA A 128 -1.56 -5.53 -13.05
C ALA A 128 -2.89 -5.22 -12.34
N PRO A 129 -3.11 -5.59 -11.05
CA PRO A 129 -4.35 -5.24 -10.36
C PRO A 129 -4.66 -3.74 -10.28
N LEU A 130 -3.66 -2.86 -10.39
CA LEU A 130 -3.89 -1.40 -10.38
C LEU A 130 -4.70 -0.94 -11.60
N LYS A 131 -4.69 -1.70 -12.70
CA LYS A 131 -5.48 -1.42 -13.89
C LYS A 131 -6.99 -1.43 -13.59
N ASP A 132 -7.44 -2.24 -12.62
CA ASP A 132 -8.86 -2.39 -12.28
C ASP A 132 -9.43 -1.17 -11.56
N ILE A 133 -8.57 -0.35 -10.93
CA ILE A 133 -8.97 0.89 -10.23
C ILE A 133 -8.53 2.15 -11.00
N ALA A 134 -7.85 1.98 -12.13
CA ALA A 134 -7.44 3.08 -12.99
C ALA A 134 -8.65 3.87 -13.51
N GLY A 135 -8.45 5.18 -13.69
CA GLY A 135 -9.50 6.13 -14.06
C GLY A 135 -10.49 6.50 -12.95
N ARG A 136 -10.58 5.73 -11.85
CA ARG A 136 -11.30 6.14 -10.63
C ARG A 136 -10.41 6.95 -9.69
N VAL A 137 -9.13 6.64 -9.64
CA VAL A 137 -8.15 7.26 -8.73
C VAL A 137 -6.94 7.78 -9.50
N LYS A 138 -6.25 8.76 -8.92
CA LYS A 138 -4.96 9.23 -9.40
C LYS A 138 -3.83 8.48 -8.68
N PHE A 139 -2.92 7.91 -9.46
CA PHE A 139 -1.69 7.32 -8.96
C PHE A 139 -0.59 8.36 -8.80
N ARG A 140 0.23 8.18 -7.76
CA ARG A 140 1.47 8.93 -7.53
C ARG A 140 2.59 7.97 -7.18
N LEU A 141 3.79 8.27 -7.65
CA LEU A 141 4.98 7.60 -7.19
C LEU A 141 5.46 8.25 -5.89
N GLY A 142 5.65 7.43 -4.86
CA GLY A 142 6.27 7.80 -3.59
C GLY A 142 7.76 7.44 -3.58
N GLU A 143 8.26 7.07 -2.40
CA GLU A 143 9.64 6.61 -2.22
C GLU A 143 9.89 5.27 -2.93
N VAL A 144 11.06 5.17 -3.56
CA VAL A 144 11.57 3.96 -4.22
C VAL A 144 12.96 3.72 -3.64
N GLU A 145 13.12 2.65 -2.86
CA GLU A 145 14.38 2.29 -2.24
C GLU A 145 14.98 1.09 -2.97
N ALA A 146 16.21 1.27 -3.45
CA ALA A 146 17.00 0.23 -4.08
C ALA A 146 17.95 -0.43 -3.06
N GLY A 147 17.78 -1.72 -2.79
CA GLY A 147 18.74 -2.54 -2.05
C GLY A 147 19.95 -2.94 -2.87
N GLU A 148 20.98 -3.42 -2.18
CA GLU A 148 22.22 -3.91 -2.80
C GLU A 148 21.96 -5.27 -3.46
N GLU A 149 22.38 -5.39 -4.72
CA GLU A 149 22.33 -6.65 -5.46
C GLU A 149 23.42 -7.56 -4.89
N LEU A 150 23.06 -8.70 -4.30
CA LEU A 150 24.05 -9.76 -4.04
C LEU A 150 24.47 -10.31 -5.39
N THR A 151 25.66 -9.95 -5.84
CA THR A 151 26.31 -10.56 -7.00
C THR A 151 26.55 -12.06 -6.76
N ASP A 152 26.69 -12.86 -7.82
CA ASP A 152 27.05 -14.29 -7.72
C ASP A 152 28.36 -14.52 -6.92
N GLU A 153 29.18 -13.47 -6.78
CA GLU A 153 30.40 -13.45 -5.96
C GLU A 153 30.12 -13.10 -4.48
N GLU A 154 29.04 -12.37 -4.18
CA GLU A 154 28.62 -11.99 -2.82
C GLU A 154 27.79 -13.07 -2.10
N GLU A 155 27.14 -14.01 -2.79
CA GLU A 155 26.68 -15.27 -2.17
C GLU A 155 27.86 -16.12 -1.64
N VAL A 156 29.06 -15.94 -2.21
CA VAL A 156 30.29 -16.62 -1.79
C VAL A 156 31.12 -15.79 -0.78
N GLU A 157 31.01 -14.46 -0.81
CA GLU A 157 31.79 -13.51 0.04
C GLU A 157 31.03 -12.97 1.28
N GLU A 158 29.69 -12.99 1.35
CA GLU A 158 28.97 -12.82 2.64
C GLU A 158 29.36 -13.94 3.65
N ALA A 159 29.91 -15.05 3.16
CA ALA A 159 30.53 -16.09 3.98
C ALA A 159 31.92 -15.72 4.54
N LYS A 160 32.51 -14.57 4.16
CA LYS A 160 33.87 -14.22 4.57
C LYS A 160 34.01 -12.94 5.37
N LEU A 161 33.88 -11.74 4.83
CA LEU A 161 34.43 -10.60 5.59
C LEU A 161 33.78 -9.26 5.29
N LYS A 162 33.29 -8.66 6.37
CA LYS A 162 33.02 -7.22 6.54
C LYS A 162 34.09 -6.32 5.85
N GLY A 163 33.71 -5.75 4.70
CA GLY A 163 34.11 -4.43 4.13
C GLY A 163 35.55 -4.25 3.60
N PRO A 164 35.90 -3.09 2.99
CA PRO A 164 35.04 -2.04 2.42
C PRO A 164 35.47 -1.56 0.98
N HIS A 165 34.50 -0.92 0.30
CA HIS A 165 34.60 0.00 -0.87
C HIS A 165 34.49 -0.57 -2.30
N SER A 166 33.29 -0.52 -2.90
CA SER A 166 32.74 0.67 -3.60
C SER A 166 31.52 0.27 -4.45
N THR A 167 30.34 0.15 -3.82
CA THR A 167 29.07 -0.31 -4.43
C THR A 167 28.10 0.84 -4.79
N TYR A 168 28.42 2.08 -4.42
CA TYR A 168 27.46 3.18 -4.38
C TYR A 168 27.02 3.73 -5.76
N THR A 169 27.76 3.50 -6.84
CA THR A 169 27.41 4.02 -8.18
C THR A 169 26.52 3.09 -9.00
N LYS A 170 26.51 1.78 -8.71
CA LYS A 170 25.63 0.80 -9.37
C LYS A 170 24.19 0.86 -8.84
N THR A 171 24.02 1.11 -7.55
CA THR A 171 22.69 1.18 -6.88
C THR A 171 21.89 2.39 -7.33
N VAL A 172 22.49 3.57 -7.42
CA VAL A 172 21.82 4.82 -7.85
C VAL A 172 21.30 4.75 -9.29
N GLY A 173 22.07 4.15 -10.21
CA GLY A 173 21.64 3.99 -11.60
C GLY A 173 20.43 3.06 -11.76
N LYS A 174 20.37 2.02 -10.92
CA LYS A 174 19.30 1.03 -10.90
C LYS A 174 18.03 1.55 -10.22
N GLU A 175 18.17 2.28 -9.12
CA GLU A 175 17.07 3.00 -8.47
C GLU A 175 16.42 4.00 -9.45
N ALA A 176 17.24 4.78 -10.15
CA ALA A 176 16.75 5.77 -11.11
C ALA A 176 16.00 5.14 -12.28
N GLU A 177 16.47 4.00 -12.79
CA GLU A 177 15.78 3.26 -13.84
C GLU A 177 14.47 2.65 -13.34
N LEU A 178 14.46 2.05 -12.14
CA LEU A 178 13.24 1.51 -11.56
C LEU A 178 12.20 2.60 -11.31
N ARG A 179 12.63 3.73 -10.75
CA ARG A 179 11.80 4.92 -10.55
C ARG A 179 11.25 5.45 -11.87
N ARG A 180 12.04 5.45 -12.95
CA ARG A 180 11.61 5.85 -14.28
C ARG A 180 10.53 4.91 -14.82
N ARG A 181 10.73 3.59 -14.77
CA ARG A 181 9.76 2.61 -15.27
C ARG A 181 8.47 2.61 -14.46
N LEU A 182 8.56 2.67 -13.13
CA LEU A 182 7.41 2.82 -12.25
C LEU A 182 6.65 4.12 -12.50
N GLY A 183 7.38 5.23 -12.64
CA GLY A 183 6.79 6.53 -12.97
C GLY A 183 6.01 6.48 -14.28
N ALA A 184 6.62 5.93 -15.34
CA ALA A 184 5.96 5.75 -16.64
C ALA A 184 4.70 4.90 -16.54
N TYR A 185 4.78 3.74 -15.87
CA TYR A 185 3.64 2.85 -15.68
C TYR A 185 2.47 3.52 -14.95
N LEU A 186 2.74 4.29 -13.88
CA LEU A 186 1.69 4.99 -13.14
C LEU A 186 1.10 6.15 -13.94
N GLU A 187 1.89 6.84 -14.77
CA GLU A 187 1.38 7.87 -15.68
C GLU A 187 0.50 7.26 -16.78
N GLU A 188 0.83 6.09 -17.30
CA GLU A 188 -0.05 5.36 -18.22
C GLU A 188 -1.40 5.01 -17.58
N LEU A 189 -1.39 4.56 -16.32
CA LEU A 189 -2.63 4.32 -15.57
C LEU A 189 -3.43 5.61 -15.32
N ASN A 190 -2.76 6.74 -15.09
CA ASN A 190 -3.41 8.04 -14.94
C ASN A 190 -4.03 8.56 -16.24
N ALA A 191 -3.49 8.15 -17.39
CA ALA A 191 -4.04 8.51 -18.71
C ALA A 191 -5.36 7.77 -19.02
N VAL A 192 -5.66 6.68 -18.31
CA VAL A 192 -6.93 5.97 -18.41
C VAL A 192 -8.04 6.88 -17.86
N THR A 193 -8.85 7.44 -18.75
CA THR A 193 -10.06 8.18 -18.38
C THR A 193 -11.26 7.25 -18.50
N LEU A 194 -12.03 7.11 -17.41
CA LEU A 194 -13.33 6.45 -17.48
C LEU A 194 -14.28 7.33 -18.29
N PRO A 195 -15.12 6.76 -19.18
CA PRO A 195 -16.18 7.52 -19.81
C PRO A 195 -17.11 8.06 -18.70
N VAL A 196 -17.40 9.37 -18.77
CA VAL A 196 -18.35 10.02 -17.87
C VAL A 196 -19.72 9.42 -18.13
N VAL A 197 -20.15 8.48 -17.28
CA VAL A 197 -21.54 8.03 -17.26
C VAL A 197 -22.33 9.08 -16.50
N SER A 198 -22.86 10.05 -17.25
CA SER A 198 -23.91 10.95 -16.77
C SER A 198 -25.08 10.10 -16.30
N SER A 199 -25.29 10.07 -14.97
CA SER A 199 -26.49 9.53 -14.32
C SER A 199 -27.36 10.69 -13.87
#